data_AF-A0A7R8ZCP9-F1
#
_entry.id   AF-A0A7R8ZCP9-F1
#
_cell.length_a   1.000
_cell.length_b   1.000
_cell.length_c   1.000
_cell.angle_alpha   90.00
_cell.angle_beta   90.00
_cell.angle_gamma   90.00
#
_symmetry.space_group_name_H-M   'P 1'
#
loop_
_entity.id
_entity.type
_entity.pdbx_description
1 polymer ?
#
loop_
_entity_poly.entity_id
_entity_poly.type
_entity_poly.pdbx_seq_one_letter_code
_entity_poly.pdbx_strand_id
1 'polypeptide(L)' 'MWAKISLASSRRGDLQIHLTSPSGTRSTLLALRPHDISRTGFQSWPFMSVHTWGEQPFGVWQLEIHNEGRFLG' A
#
# COMPACT_ATOMS: atom_id res chain seq x y z
N MET A 1 2.03 -2.23 12.92
CA MET A 1 0.79 -2.73 12.30
C MET A 1 1.08 -3.55 11.05
N TRP A 2 0.14 -4.38 10.60
CA TRP A 2 0.26 -5.18 9.37
C TRP A 2 -1.04 -5.13 8.55
N ALA A 3 -0.92 -5.08 7.22
CA ALA A 3 -2.01 -5.13 6.28
C ALA A 3 -1.73 -6.25 5.25
N LYS A 4 -2.61 -7.26 5.20
CA LYS A 4 -2.49 -8.38 4.26
C LYS A 4 -3.29 -8.07 3.00
N ILE A 5 -2.61 -7.90 1.86
CA ILE A 5 -3.24 -7.39 0.64
C ILE A 5 -3.13 -8.42 -0.49
N SER A 6 -4.26 -8.66 -1.16
CA SER A 6 -4.34 -9.35 -2.45
C SER A 6 -4.85 -8.37 -3.49
N LEU A 7 -4.08 -8.15 -4.55
CA LEU A 7 -4.37 -7.16 -5.58
C LEU A 7 -3.76 -7.61 -6.91
N ALA A 8 -4.54 -7.59 -7.99
CA ALA A 8 -4.04 -7.78 -9.35
C ALA A 8 -3.55 -6.45 -9.94
N SER A 9 -2.50 -6.48 -10.74
CA SER A 9 -2.01 -5.29 -11.47
C SER A 9 -1.34 -5.70 -12.77
N SER A 10 -1.53 -4.89 -13.81
CA SER A 10 -0.82 -5.02 -15.09
C SER A 10 0.66 -4.66 -14.98
N ARG A 11 1.01 -3.78 -14.03
CA ARG A 11 2.39 -3.40 -13.72
C ARG A 11 2.50 -3.04 -12.24
N ARG A 12 3.02 -3.97 -11.44
CA ARG A 12 3.07 -3.86 -9.97
C ARG A 12 3.86 -2.65 -9.49
N GLY A 13 4.91 -2.24 -10.20
CA GLY A 13 5.75 -1.10 -9.84
C GLY A 13 5.07 0.26 -9.91
N ASP A 14 3.93 0.33 -10.59
CA ASP A 14 3.12 1.56 -10.73
C ASP A 14 2.16 1.76 -9.56
N LEU A 15 2.07 0.76 -8.66
CA LEU A 15 1.24 0.84 -7.48
C LEU A 15 1.97 1.57 -6.35
N GLN A 16 1.23 2.44 -5.66
CA GLN A 16 1.63 3.04 -4.40
C GLN A 16 0.56 2.74 -3.34
N ILE A 17 0.98 2.30 -2.16
CA ILE A 17 0.07 1.92 -1.07
C ILE A 17 0.40 2.71 0.18
N HIS A 18 -0.63 3.33 0.75
CA HIS A 18 -0.54 4.05 2.02
C HIS A 18 -1.60 3.56 3.00
N LEU A 19 -1.27 3.66 4.28
CA LEU A 19 -2.16 3.31 5.37
C LEU A 19 -2.14 4.41 6.42
N THR A 20 -3.30 5.00 6.68
CA THR A 20 -3.50 6.07 7.65
C THR A 20 -4.20 5.52 8.90
N SER A 21 -3.64 5.82 10.07
CA SER A 21 -4.18 5.40 11.36
C SER A 21 -5.37 6.25 11.82
N PRO A 22 -6.17 5.76 12.79
CA PRO A 22 -7.21 6.56 13.43
C PRO A 22 -6.68 7.87 14.05
N SER A 23 -5.41 7.88 14.46
CA SER A 23 -4.73 9.07 15.01
C SER A 23 -4.18 10.00 13.93
N GLY A 24 -4.31 9.66 12.65
CA GLY A 24 -3.87 10.46 11.51
C GLY A 24 -2.47 10.14 10.97
N THR A 25 -1.77 9.15 11.52
CA THR A 25 -0.42 8.79 11.06
C THR A 25 -0.47 8.06 9.72
N ARG A 26 0.12 8.66 8.69
CA ARG A 26 0.18 8.10 7.34
C ARG A 26 1.48 7.33 7.11
N SER A 27 1.37 6.03 6.81
CA SER A 27 2.49 5.12 6.53
C SER A 27 2.53 4.74 5.06
N THR A 28 3.69 4.84 4.41
CA THR A 28 3.90 4.27 3.07
C THR A 28 4.22 2.79 3.19
N LEU A 29 3.31 1.94 2.73
CA LEU A 29 3.49 0.47 2.72
C LEU A 29 4.16 -0.02 1.44
N LEU A 30 3.93 0.67 0.33
CA LEU A 30 4.56 0.40 -0.96
C LEU A 30 4.82 1.73 -1.66
N ALA A 31 6.09 2.04 -1.91
CA ALA A 31 6.48 3.14 -2.78
C ALA A 31 6.48 2.68 -4.24
N LEU A 32 6.44 3.63 -5.17
CA LEU A 32 6.63 3.35 -6.59
C LEU A 32 7.97 2.64 -6.82
N ARG A 33 7.97 1.66 -7.72
CA ARG A 33 9.16 0.93 -8.13
C ARG A 33 9.24 0.95 -9.65
N PRO A 34 9.86 1.98 -10.26
CA PRO A 34 9.85 2.16 -11.71
C PRO A 34 10.36 0.96 -12.51
N HIS A 35 11.27 0.18 -11.94
CA HIS A 35 11.84 -1.02 -12.56
C HIS A 35 11.04 -2.31 -12.32
N ASP A 36 10.04 -2.29 -11.45
CA ASP A 36 9.18 -3.44 -11.18
C ASP A 36 8.07 -3.55 -12.23
N ILE A 37 8.43 -4.09 -13.40
CA ILE A 37 7.51 -4.30 -14.53
C ILE A 37 6.66 -5.57 -14.40
N SER A 38 6.58 -6.16 -13.19
CA SER A 38 5.86 -7.42 -12.99
C SER A 38 4.37 -7.28 -13.25
N ARG A 39 3.81 -8.25 -14.00
CA ARG A 39 2.35 -8.42 -14.18
C ARG A 39 1.72 -9.23 -13.05
N THR A 40 2.53 -9.75 -12.13
CA THR A 40 2.03 -10.35 -10.90
C THR A 40 1.83 -9.24 -9.89
N GLY A 41 0.61 -9.11 -9.37
CA GLY A 41 0.33 -8.17 -8.30
C GLY A 41 0.80 -8.68 -6.94
N PHE A 42 -0.04 -8.56 -5.92
CA PHE A 42 0.20 -9.08 -4.58
C PHE A 42 -0.80 -10.19 -4.27
N GLN A 43 -0.34 -11.27 -3.64
CA GLN A 43 -1.21 -12.36 -3.18
C GLN A 43 -0.99 -12.55 -1.69
N SER A 44 -1.98 -12.15 -0.90
CA SER A 44 -1.95 -12.24 0.57
C SER A 44 -0.65 -11.68 1.17
N TRP A 45 -0.10 -10.62 0.58
CA TRP A 45 1.20 -10.06 0.94
C TRP A 45 1.10 -9.27 2.25
N PRO A 46 1.91 -9.55 3.27
CA PRO A 46 1.84 -8.89 4.57
C PRO A 46 2.70 -7.62 4.58
N PHE A 47 2.14 -6.49 4.16
CA PHE A 47 2.81 -5.20 4.35
C PHE A 47 2.84 -4.83 5.83
N MET A 48 3.93 -4.23 6.28
CA MET A 48 4.13 -3.88 7.69
C MET A 48 4.72 -2.48 7.84
N SER A 49 4.34 -1.82 8.94
CA SER A 49 4.92 -0.55 9.39
C SER A 49 4.98 -0.52 10.92
N VAL A 50 5.99 0.15 11.46
CA VAL A 50 6.12 0.45 12.90
C VAL A 50 5.74 1.89 13.25
N HIS A 51 5.36 2.71 12.26
CA HIS A 51 5.16 4.15 12.47
C HIS A 51 4.03 4.47 13.45
N THR A 52 3.09 3.55 13.64
CA THR A 52 1.93 3.71 14.54
C THR A 52 2.18 3.15 15.93
N TRP A 53 3.44 2.91 16.32
CA TRP A 53 3.76 2.34 17.63
C TRP A 53 3.34 3.31 18.74
N GLY A 54 2.58 2.82 19.72
CA GLY A 54 2.08 3.63 20.84
C GLY A 54 0.76 4.35 20.59
N GLU A 55 0.19 4.27 19.38
CA GLU A 55 -1.13 4.81 19.09
C GLU A 55 -2.26 3.89 19.57
N GLN A 56 -3.43 4.48 19.85
CA GLN A 56 -4.65 3.71 20.06
C GLN A 56 -5.17 3.18 18.71
N PRO A 57 -5.33 1.86 18.53
CA PRO A 57 -5.70 1.29 17.24
C PRO A 57 -7.20 1.36 16.94
N PHE A 58 -8.02 1.80 17.89
CA PHE A 58 -9.47 1.83 17.76
C PHE A 58 -9.92 3.03 16.93
N GLY A 59 -10.69 2.77 15.89
CA GLY A 59 -11.24 3.78 14.99
C GLY A 59 -11.09 3.37 13.53
N VAL A 60 -11.21 4.36 12.65
CA VAL A 60 -11.17 4.13 11.20
C VAL A 60 -9.73 4.14 10.72
N TRP A 61 -9.33 3.02 10.10
CA TRP A 61 -8.11 2.92 9.33
C TRP A 61 -8.42 3.17 7.86
N GLN A 62 -7.60 3.98 7.18
CA GLN A 62 -7.79 4.27 5.76
C GLN A 62 -6.65 3.68 4.94
N LEU A 63 -6.98 2.76 4.03
CA LEU A 63 -6.05 2.20 3.05
C LEU A 63 -6.23 2.93 1.72
N GLU A 64 -5.15 3.50 1.19
CA GLU A 64 -5.13 4.18 -0.10
C GLU A 64 -4.22 3.42 -1.07
N ILE A 65 -4.73 3.12 -2.26
CA ILE A 65 -3.98 2.46 -3.33
C ILE A 65 -4.07 3.33 -4.58
N HIS A 66 -2.93 3.82 -5.05
CA HIS A 66 -2.82 4.64 -6.25
C HIS A 66 -2.15 3.83 -7.36
N ASN A 67 -2.62 4.00 -8.59
CA ASN A 67 -1.98 3.48 -9.78
C ASN A 67 -1.46 4.67 -10.60
N GLU A 68 -0.14 4.85 -10.61
CA GLU A 68 0.56 5.91 -11.32
C GLU A 68 0.96 5.51 -12.75
N GLY A 69 0.49 4.34 -13.20
CA GLY A 69 0.70 3.87 -14.56
C GLY A 69 0.07 4.82 -15.54
N ARG A 70 0.88 5.39 -16.44
CA ARG A 70 0.33 6.16 -17.58
C ARG A 70 -0.52 5.22 -18.43
N PHE A 71 -1.80 5.54 -18.58
CA PHE A 71 -2.62 4.98 -19.65
C PHE A 71 -2.02 5.45 -20.98
N LEU A 72 -1.17 4.61 -21.58
CA LEU A 72 -0.87 4.71 -23.00
C LEU A 72 -2.07 4.06 -23.70
N GLY A 73 -3.03 4.91 -24.08
CA GLY A 73 -4.13 4.53 -24.97
C GLY A 73 -3.64 4.20 -26.37
#